data_AF-A0A2D5PMU2-F1
#
_entry.id   AF-A0A2D5PMU2-F1
#
_cell.length_a   1.000
_cell.length_b   1.000
_cell.length_c   1.000
_cell.angle_alpha   90.00
_cell.angle_beta   90.00
_cell.angle_gamma   90.00
#
_symmetry.space_group_name_H-M   'P 1'
#
loop_
_entity.id
_entity.type
_entity.pdbx_description
1 polymer ?
#
loop_
_entity_poly.entity_id
_entity_poly.type
_entity_poly.pdbx_seq_one_letter_code
_entity_poly.pdbx_strand_id
1 'polypeptide(L)'
;MIDNRKISKFAISIVEDLQKNKFQAYLVGGCVRDLLCGITPKDFDIATNATPNEIRNTFKASRIIGRRFKLVHIFNRSELIEVATFRSGEDEANEGNLVTDQSGKILRDNI
;
A
#
# COMPACT_ATOMS: atom_id res chain seq x y z
N MET A 1 23.27 7.13 -3.31
CA MET A 1 22.61 7.33 -1.99
C MET A 1 21.25 7.93 -2.25
N ILE A 2 20.19 7.47 -1.58
CA ILE A 2 18.81 7.96 -1.80
C ILE A 2 18.72 9.44 -1.35
N ASP A 3 18.11 10.30 -2.17
CA ASP A 3 17.85 11.69 -1.81
C ASP A 3 16.51 11.82 -1.08
N ASN A 4 16.57 11.92 0.25
CA ASN A 4 15.38 12.02 1.11
C ASN A 4 14.49 13.23 0.80
N ARG A 5 15.03 14.28 0.16
CA ARG A 5 14.23 15.47 -0.23
C ARG A 5 13.23 15.16 -1.33
N LYS A 6 13.40 14.04 -2.04
CA LYS A 6 12.49 13.58 -3.09
C LYS A 6 11.36 12.70 -2.56
N ILE A 7 11.29 12.45 -1.24
CA ILE A 7 10.27 11.61 -0.62
C ILE A 7 9.16 12.50 -0.05
N SER A 8 7.88 12.13 -0.26
CA SER A 8 6.77 12.84 0.35
C SER A 8 6.88 12.83 1.88
N LYS A 9 6.78 14.02 2.48
CA LYS A 9 6.72 14.17 3.95
C LYS A 9 5.50 13.48 4.54
N PHE A 10 4.38 13.47 3.82
CA PHE A 10 3.16 12.81 4.30
C PHE A 10 3.27 11.30 4.22
N ALA A 11 3.90 10.77 3.17
CA ALA A 11 4.19 9.33 3.08
C ALA A 11 5.09 8.90 4.26
N ILE A 12 6.12 9.69 4.58
CA ILE A 12 6.97 9.46 5.75
C ILE A 12 6.13 9.49 7.04
N SER A 13 5.28 10.50 7.24
CA SER A 13 4.47 10.59 8.46
C SER A 13 3.52 9.40 8.63
N ILE A 14 2.93 8.89 7.54
CA ILE A 14 2.06 7.71 7.60
C ILE A 14 2.85 6.48 8.05
N VAL A 15 4.04 6.27 7.49
CA VAL A 15 4.93 5.15 7.88
C VAL A 15 5.29 5.26 9.36
N GLU A 16 5.72 6.44 9.81
CA GLU A 16 6.07 6.68 11.21
C GLU A 16 4.89 6.45 12.15
N ASP A 17 3.69 6.91 11.79
CA ASP A 17 2.51 6.75 12.63
C ASP A 17 2.06 5.29 12.72
N LEU A 18 2.13 4.52 11.62
CA LEU A 18 1.91 3.07 11.67
C LEU A 18 2.93 2.37 12.56
N GLN A 19 4.21 2.73 12.46
CA GLN A 19 5.29 2.17 13.27
C GLN A 19 5.13 2.51 14.76
N LYS A 20 4.71 3.74 15.10
CA LYS A 20 4.36 4.14 16.48
C LYS A 20 3.23 3.27 17.04
N ASN A 21 2.28 2.87 16.20
CA ASN A 21 1.18 1.95 16.54
C ASN A 21 1.59 0.46 16.48
N LYS A 22 2.89 0.14 16.44
CA LYS A 22 3.44 -1.23 16.45
C LYS A 22 3.16 -2.05 15.20
N PHE A 23 2.78 -1.39 14.10
CA PHE A 23 2.71 -2.02 12.79
C PHE A 23 4.05 -1.92 12.07
N GLN A 24 4.32 -2.92 11.23
CA GLN A 24 5.35 -2.80 10.20
C GLN A 24 4.79 -1.95 9.07
N ALA A 25 5.54 -0.98 8.57
CA ALA A 25 5.15 -0.15 7.45
C ALA A 25 6.39 0.28 6.66
N TYR A 26 6.29 0.22 5.33
CA TYR A 26 7.40 0.47 4.41
C TYR A 26 6.91 1.18 3.15
N LEU A 27 7.73 2.09 2.61
CA LEU A 27 7.57 2.55 1.23
C LEU A 27 7.89 1.40 0.28
N VAL A 28 7.05 1.20 -0.73
CA VAL A 28 7.18 0.11 -1.69
C VAL A 28 6.90 0.57 -3.12
N GLY A 29 7.09 -0.35 -4.08
CA GLY A 29 6.65 -0.13 -5.46
C GLY A 29 7.59 0.75 -6.27
N GLY A 30 7.00 1.50 -7.21
CA GLY A 30 7.73 2.29 -8.19
C GLY A 30 8.55 3.41 -7.57
N CYS A 31 8.09 3.99 -6.45
CA CYS A 31 8.78 5.09 -5.80
C CYS A 31 10.19 4.69 -5.31
N VAL A 32 10.35 3.47 -4.79
CA VAL A 32 11.64 2.96 -4.34
C VAL A 32 12.59 2.78 -5.52
N ARG A 33 12.11 2.19 -6.62
CA ARG A 33 12.89 2.05 -7.86
C ARG A 33 13.34 3.41 -8.37
N ASP A 34 12.44 4.37 -8.46
CA ASP A 34 12.72 5.70 -9.00
C ASP A 34 13.75 6.44 -8.12
N LEU A 35 13.60 6.39 -6.80
CA LEU A 35 14.57 6.93 -5.84
C LEU A 35 15.97 6.31 -5.99
N LEU A 36 16.04 4.99 -6.16
CA LEU A 36 17.31 4.27 -6.38
C LEU A 36 17.96 4.66 -7.71
N CYS A 37 17.16 4.92 -8.74
CA CYS A 37 17.62 5.44 -10.03
C CYS A 37 17.89 6.96 -10.03
N GLY A 38 17.72 7.65 -8.90
CA GLY A 38 17.88 9.10 -8.80
C GLY A 38 16.76 9.91 -9.49
N ILE A 39 15.70 9.26 -9.92
CA ILE A 39 14.50 9.86 -10.53
C ILE A 39 13.57 10.35 -9.40
N THR A 40 12.82 11.41 -9.64
CA THR A 40 11.80 11.88 -8.70
C THR A 40 10.53 11.03 -8.85
N PRO A 41 10.08 10.32 -7.80
CA PRO A 41 8.84 9.54 -7.84
C PRO A 41 7.61 10.42 -8.14
N LYS A 42 6.61 9.85 -8.81
CA LYS A 42 5.34 10.53 -9.10
C LYS A 42 4.28 10.27 -8.03
N ASP A 43 4.35 9.08 -7.46
CA ASP A 43 3.43 8.51 -6.48
C ASP A 43 4.23 7.77 -5.40
N PHE A 44 3.58 7.53 -4.26
CA PHE A 44 4.16 6.80 -3.13
C PHE A 44 3.13 5.79 -2.63
N ASP A 45 3.56 4.53 -2.58
CA ASP A 45 2.78 3.43 -2.02
C ASP A 45 3.41 2.94 -0.72
N ILE A 46 2.56 2.55 0.23
CA ILE A 46 2.98 1.99 1.51
C ILE A 46 2.42 0.57 1.64
N ALA A 47 3.26 -0.35 2.09
CA ALA A 47 2.83 -1.69 2.51
C ALA A 47 2.95 -1.82 4.03
N THR A 48 1.98 -2.45 4.67
CA THR A 48 1.93 -2.65 6.13
C THR A 48 1.35 -4.00 6.53
N ASN A 49 1.65 -4.50 7.73
CA ASN A 49 0.94 -5.65 8.29
C ASN A 49 -0.42 -5.29 8.93
N ALA A 50 -0.78 -4.01 9.02
CA ALA A 50 -2.09 -3.57 9.51
C ALA A 50 -3.20 -3.95 8.52
N THR A 51 -4.33 -4.43 9.04
CA THR A 51 -5.54 -4.69 8.26
C THR A 51 -6.19 -3.36 7.81
N PRO A 52 -7.03 -3.37 6.75
CA PRO A 52 -7.68 -2.15 6.27
C PRO A 52 -8.51 -1.41 7.34
N ASN A 53 -9.11 -2.16 8.27
CA ASN A 53 -9.89 -1.60 9.37
C ASN A 53 -8.99 -0.97 10.44
N GLU A 54 -7.85 -1.58 10.76
CA GLU A 54 -6.87 -0.99 11.69
C GLU A 54 -6.30 0.31 11.13
N ILE A 55 -5.95 0.33 9.83
CA ILE A 55 -5.49 1.55 9.15
C ILE A 55 -6.57 2.65 9.25
N ARG A 56 -7.84 2.31 8.99
CA ARG A 56 -8.96 3.27 9.12
C ARG A 56 -9.16 3.76 10.55
N ASN A 57 -8.87 2.93 11.55
CA ASN A 57 -8.95 3.33 12.95
C ASN A 57 -7.85 4.33 13.33
N THR A 58 -6.62 4.12 12.82
CA THR A 58 -5.47 5.01 13.00
C THR A 58 -5.66 6.33 12.25
N PHE A 59 -6.13 6.29 11.00
CA PHE A 59 -6.26 7.45 10.14
C PHE A 59 -7.72 7.76 9.81
N LYS A 60 -8.30 8.77 10.47
CA LYS A 60 -9.69 9.19 10.22
C LYS A 60 -9.91 9.73 8.80
N ALA A 61 -8.91 10.39 8.24
CA ALA A 61 -8.91 10.85 6.85
C ALA A 61 -8.47 9.71 5.91
N SER A 62 -9.26 8.63 5.88
CA SER A 62 -8.97 7.48 5.03
C SER A 62 -10.23 6.81 4.47
N ARG A 63 -10.06 6.08 3.38
CA ARG A 63 -11.11 5.30 2.73
C ARG A 63 -10.58 3.96 2.24
N ILE A 64 -11.25 2.89 2.64
CA ILE A 64 -11.03 1.56 2.05
C ILE A 64 -11.61 1.56 0.65
N ILE A 65 -10.81 1.15 -0.33
CA ILE A 65 -11.18 0.99 -1.73
C ILE A 65 -10.87 -0.46 -2.18
N GLY A 66 -11.48 -0.87 -3.29
CA GLY A 66 -11.32 -2.23 -3.80
C GLY A 66 -12.17 -3.25 -3.04
N ARG A 67 -12.74 -4.21 -3.79
CA ARG A 67 -13.60 -5.26 -3.22
C ARG A 67 -12.76 -6.44 -2.75
N ARG A 68 -11.92 -6.96 -3.66
CA ARG A 68 -10.97 -8.05 -3.42
C ARG A 68 -9.67 -7.56 -2.79
N PHE A 69 -8.99 -6.64 -3.47
CA PHE A 69 -7.76 -6.03 -2.98
C PHE A 69 -8.13 -4.78 -2.19
N LYS A 70 -8.43 -4.97 -0.90
CA LYS A 70 -8.76 -3.86 0.00
C LYS A 70 -7.52 -3.02 0.22
N LEU A 71 -7.42 -1.93 -0.53
CA LEU A 71 -6.42 -0.88 -0.36
C LEU A 71 -7.03 0.23 0.50
N VAL A 72 -6.19 0.98 1.19
CA VAL A 72 -6.64 2.14 1.97
C VAL A 72 -6.01 3.39 1.39
N HIS A 73 -6.85 4.30 0.90
CA HIS A 73 -6.41 5.64 0.56
C HIS A 73 -6.39 6.48 1.83
N ILE A 74 -5.21 6.99 2.19
CA ILE A 74 -5.04 7.99 3.24
C ILE A 74 -4.76 9.31 2.54
N PHE A 75 -5.48 10.37 2.90
CA PHE A 75 -5.40 11.65 2.20
C PHE A 75 -5.26 12.81 3.18
N ASN A 76 -4.53 13.83 2.76
CA ASN A 76 -4.55 15.15 3.38
C ASN A 76 -5.10 16.17 2.36
N ARG A 77 -4.90 17.47 2.58
CA ARG A 77 -5.43 18.52 1.68
C ARG A 77 -4.77 18.54 0.30
N SER A 78 -3.55 18.02 0.16
CA SER A 78 -2.71 18.19 -1.03
C SER A 78 -2.38 16.88 -1.75
N GLU A 79 -2.45 15.74 -1.07
CA GLU A 79 -2.00 14.46 -1.62
C GLU A 79 -2.77 13.28 -1.04
N LEU A 80 -2.72 12.18 -1.78
CA LEU A 80 -3.32 10.90 -1.46
C LEU A 80 -2.23 9.83 -1.54
N ILE A 81 -2.18 8.96 -0.54
CA ILE A 81 -1.23 7.86 -0.43
C ILE A 81 -2.01 6.55 -0.35
N GLU A 82 -1.59 5.59 -1.17
CA GLU A 82 -2.14 4.23 -1.14
C GLU A 82 -1.41 3.39 -0.09
N VAL A 83 -2.19 2.71 0.74
CA VAL A 83 -1.69 1.81 1.78
C VAL A 83 -2.30 0.44 1.59
N ALA A 84 -1.44 -0.56 1.41
CA ALA A 84 -1.82 -1.96 1.23
C ALA A 84 -1.39 -2.82 2.41
N THR A 85 -2.24 -3.76 2.82
CA THR A 85 -1.84 -4.82 3.75
C THR A 85 -0.92 -5.82 3.04
N PHE A 86 0.06 -6.37 3.74
CA PHE A 86 0.91 -7.45 3.24
C PHE A 86 0.05 -8.62 2.76
N ARG A 87 0.44 -9.19 1.62
CA ARG A 87 -0.20 -10.35 1.01
C ARG A 87 0.87 -11.30 0.49
N SER A 88 0.74 -12.58 0.79
CA SER A 88 1.46 -13.66 0.08
C SER A 88 0.55 -14.16 -1.04
N GLY A 89 1.15 -14.69 -2.12
CA GLY A 89 0.42 -15.23 -3.28
C GLY A 89 -0.31 -16.54 -3.01
N GLU A 90 -0.56 -16.90 -1.75
CA GLU A 90 -1.34 -18.07 -1.37
C GLU A 90 -2.70 -17.58 -0.89
N ASP A 91 -3.72 -17.84 -1.73
CA ASP A 91 -5.12 -17.55 -1.48
C ASP A 91 -5.62 -18.37 -0.28
N GLU A 92 -5.38 -17.91 0.94
CA GLU A 92 -6.15 -18.38 2.09
C GLU A 92 -7.55 -17.79 2.01
N ALA A 93 -8.41 -18.59 1.36
CA ALA A 93 -9.83 -18.78 1.67
C ALA A 93 -10.59 -17.50 2.03
N ASN A 94 -11.20 -16.85 1.03
CA ASN A 94 -12.61 -16.44 1.10
C ASN A 94 -13.12 -16.00 -0.29
N GLU A 95 -13.94 -16.89 -0.86
CA GLU A 95 -15.05 -16.68 -1.80
C GLU A 95 -14.93 -15.64 -2.93
N GLY A 96 -14.60 -16.14 -4.14
CA GLY A 96 -14.94 -15.46 -5.40
C GLY A 96 -13.99 -15.74 -6.57
N ASN A 97 -14.02 -16.94 -7.15
CA ASN A 97 -13.52 -17.28 -8.51
C ASN A 97 -12.17 -16.68 -8.94
N LEU A 98 -11.09 -17.11 -8.31
CA LEU A 98 -9.73 -16.77 -8.73
C LEU A 98 -9.24 -17.79 -9.74
N VAL A 99 -9.08 -17.37 -11.00
CA VAL A 99 -8.49 -18.21 -12.04
C VAL A 99 -7.07 -17.74 -12.27
N THR A 100 -6.09 -18.54 -11.84
CA THR A 100 -4.67 -18.35 -12.10
C THR A 100 -4.17 -19.36 -13.14
N ASP A 101 -3.16 -19.00 -13.92
CA ASP A 101 -2.45 -19.96 -14.77
C ASP A 101 -1.42 -20.78 -13.98
N GLN A 102 -0.78 -21.74 -14.65
CA GLN A 102 0.24 -22.61 -14.05
C GLN A 102 1.50 -21.85 -13.57
N SER A 103 1.65 -20.57 -13.93
CA SER A 103 2.71 -19.67 -13.48
C SER A 103 2.27 -18.71 -12.35
N GLY A 104 1.05 -18.86 -11.84
CA GLY A 104 0.48 -18.01 -10.80
C GLY A 104 -0.02 -16.66 -11.30
N LYS A 105 -0.07 -16.44 -12.63
CA LYS A 105 -0.60 -15.21 -13.21
C LYS A 105 -2.12 -15.26 -13.18
N ILE A 106 -2.75 -14.22 -12.65
CA ILE A 106 -4.20 -14.09 -12.58
C ILE A 106 -4.74 -13.88 -14.00
N LEU A 107 -5.52 -14.86 -14.49
CA LEU A 107 -6.12 -14.88 -15.82
C LEU A 107 -7.50 -14.22 -15.85
N ARG A 108 -8.28 -14.37 -14.77
CA ARG A 108 -9.56 -13.71 -14.58
C ARG A 108 -9.78 -13.43 -13.09
N ASP A 109 -10.31 -12.24 -12.84
CA ASP A 109 -10.87 -11.81 -11.57
C ASP A 109 -12.07 -10.93 -11.95
N ASN A 110 -13.29 -11.32 -11.59
CA ASN A 110 -14.47 -10.68 -12.18
C ASN A 110 -15.68 -10.55 -11.24
N ILE A 111 -16.24 -9.33 -11.30
CA ILE A 111 -17.56 -8.81 -10.90
C ILE A 111 -17.65 -8.24 -9.47
#